data_AF-A0A2D6ZAP3-F1
#
_entry.id   AF-A0A2D6ZAP3-F1
#
_cell.length_a   1.000
_cell.length_b   1.000
_cell.length_c   1.000
_cell.angle_alpha   90.00
_cell.angle_beta   90.00
_cell.angle_gamma   90.00
#
_symmetry.space_group_name_H-M   'P 1'
#
loop_
_entity.id
_entity.type
_entity.pdbx_description
1 polymer ?
#
loop_
_entity_poly.entity_id
_entity_poly.type
_entity_poly.pdbx_seq_one_letter_code
_entity_poly.pdbx_strand_id
1 'polypeptide(L)'
;MAITLATVSNIQEYEPDILQFGIPDFDAEITKAQQDVFRDLRIRWWPTYQVGRYDITRLATNAIEPDDDLYTATQLTRACVYNALGYHIYPKLAKFEPDQDLFERKMEFYRQEYERELDLVLRDGVEYDADSSGTVTDHEKEPTHYLRLKR
;
A
#
# COMPACT_ATOMS: atom_id res chain seq x y z
N MET A 1 -12.29 -7.05 9.97
CA MET A 1 -11.23 -6.42 10.79
C MET A 1 -10.08 -6.33 9.82
N ALA A 2 -9.75 -5.12 9.34
CA ALA A 2 -8.93 -4.90 8.15
C ALA A 2 -7.78 -5.91 8.00
N ILE A 3 -7.64 -6.50 6.82
CA ILE A 3 -6.56 -7.44 6.51
C ILE A 3 -5.20 -6.82 6.87
N THR A 4 -4.31 -7.60 7.48
CA THR A 4 -2.97 -7.14 7.84
C THR A 4 -2.06 -7.21 6.63
N LEU A 5 -1.50 -6.07 6.19
CA LEU A 5 -0.65 -5.99 5.00
C LEU A 5 0.80 -6.35 5.27
N ALA A 6 1.32 -5.98 6.44
CA ALA A 6 2.71 -6.19 6.81
C ALA A 6 2.86 -6.37 8.32
N THR A 7 3.95 -6.99 8.72
CA THR A 7 4.39 -7.15 10.11
C THR A 7 5.83 -6.67 10.28
N VAL A 8 6.30 -6.59 11.53
CA VAL A 8 7.71 -6.27 11.81
C VAL A 8 8.69 -7.21 11.10
N SER A 9 8.33 -8.49 10.92
CA SER A 9 9.15 -9.45 10.18
C SER A 9 9.37 -9.00 8.74
N ASN A 10 8.35 -8.46 8.08
CA ASN A 10 8.48 -7.96 6.71
C ASN A 10 9.34 -6.70 6.64
N ILE A 11 9.31 -5.85 7.68
CA ILE A 11 10.23 -4.71 7.77
C ILE A 11 11.69 -5.19 7.88
N GLN A 12 11.94 -6.22 8.70
CA GLN A 12 13.27 -6.79 8.91
C GLN A 12 13.86 -7.48 7.66
N GLU A 13 13.03 -7.88 6.69
CA GLU A 13 13.52 -8.36 5.39
C GLU A 13 14.27 -7.28 4.61
N TYR A 14 13.90 -6.00 4.78
CA TYR A 14 14.56 -4.87 4.14
C TYR A 14 15.61 -4.25 5.07
N GLU A 15 15.33 -4.18 6.36
CA GLU A 15 16.15 -3.50 7.36
C GLU A 15 16.31 -4.39 8.61
N PRO A 16 17.24 -5.36 8.58
CA PRO A 16 17.36 -6.40 9.60
C PRO A 16 17.60 -5.86 11.02
N ASP A 17 18.36 -4.78 11.13
CA ASP A 17 18.77 -4.19 12.40
C ASP A 17 17.79 -3.13 12.94
N ILE A 18 16.60 -2.99 12.34
CA ILE A 18 15.68 -1.87 12.65
C ILE A 18 15.31 -1.76 14.14
N LEU A 19 15.22 -2.89 14.85
CA LEU A 19 14.86 -2.94 16.28
C LEU A 19 16.04 -2.62 17.21
N GLN A 20 17.27 -2.49 16.68
CA GLN A 20 18.46 -2.19 17.47
C GLN A 20 18.68 -0.68 17.65
N PHE A 21 17.89 0.17 16.95
CA PHE A 21 18.02 1.63 17.00
C PHE A 21 17.26 2.29 18.17
N GLY A 22 16.95 1.53 19.23
CA GLY A 22 16.40 2.07 20.48
C GLY A 22 14.87 2.14 20.55
N ILE A 23 14.15 1.67 19.52
CA ILE A 23 12.70 1.51 19.53
C ILE A 23 12.39 0.01 19.36
N PRO A 24 11.78 -0.65 20.36
CA PRO A 24 11.60 -2.10 20.35
C PRO A 24 10.38 -2.59 19.57
N ASP A 25 9.47 -1.68 19.19
CA ASP A 25 8.20 -2.00 18.54
C ASP A 25 7.80 -0.90 17.53
N PHE A 26 7.28 -1.33 16.38
CA PHE A 26 6.81 -0.48 15.29
C PHE A 26 5.40 -0.83 14.83
N ASP A 27 4.64 -1.65 15.57
CA ASP A 27 3.28 -2.07 15.20
C ASP A 27 2.34 -0.89 14.94
N ALA A 28 2.46 0.18 15.73
CA ALA A 28 1.69 1.41 15.54
C ALA A 28 2.05 2.13 14.22
N GLU A 29 3.32 2.08 13.81
CA GLU A 29 3.82 2.72 12.59
C GLU A 29 3.39 1.92 11.36
N ILE A 30 3.46 0.60 11.45
CA ILE A 30 3.00 -0.31 10.41
C ILE A 30 1.48 -0.18 10.22
N THR A 31 0.71 -0.07 11.31
CA THR A 31 -0.74 0.15 11.24
C THR A 31 -1.09 1.47 10.54
N LYS A 32 -0.35 2.55 10.82
CA LYS A 32 -0.55 3.84 10.13
C LYS A 32 -0.20 3.74 8.65
N ALA A 33 0.91 3.08 8.32
CA ALA A 33 1.31 2.86 6.95
C ALA A 33 0.26 2.08 6.16
N GLN A 34 -0.31 1.03 6.76
CA GLN A 34 -1.41 0.26 6.16
C GLN A 34 -2.63 1.16 5.85
N GLN A 35 -3.01 2.02 6.80
CA GLN A 35 -4.11 2.97 6.57
C GLN A 35 -3.81 3.98 5.46
N ASP A 36 -2.54 4.35 5.29
CA ASP A 36 -2.11 5.25 4.21
C ASP A 36 -2.21 4.55 2.84
N VAL A 37 -1.78 3.28 2.74
CA VAL A 37 -1.94 2.48 1.52
C VAL A 37 -3.41 2.34 1.13
N PHE A 38 -4.29 1.98 2.08
CA PHE A 38 -5.72 1.87 1.80
C PHE A 38 -6.33 3.21 1.38
N ARG A 39 -5.87 4.32 1.99
CA ARG A 39 -6.30 5.66 1.58
C ARG A 39 -5.89 5.96 0.14
N ASP A 40 -4.67 5.64 -0.24
CA ASP A 40 -4.20 5.85 -1.61
C ASP A 40 -4.96 4.97 -2.62
N LEU A 41 -5.23 3.71 -2.31
CA LEU A 41 -6.04 2.83 -3.17
C LEU A 41 -7.47 3.36 -3.35
N ARG A 42 -8.09 3.83 -2.26
CA ARG A 42 -9.41 4.46 -2.30
C ARG A 42 -9.43 5.74 -3.15
N ILE A 43 -8.36 6.51 -3.18
CA ILE A 43 -8.28 7.75 -3.97
C ILE A 43 -7.97 7.45 -5.44
N ARG A 44 -6.97 6.60 -5.70
CA ARG A 44 -6.36 6.42 -7.02
C ARG A 44 -7.00 5.29 -7.84
N TRP A 45 -7.47 4.23 -7.19
CA TRP A 45 -7.99 3.02 -7.84
C TRP A 45 -9.51 2.88 -7.74
N TRP A 46 -10.09 3.01 -6.56
CA TRP A 46 -11.52 2.74 -6.37
C TRP A 46 -12.46 3.49 -7.34
N PRO A 47 -12.24 4.79 -7.64
CA PRO A 47 -13.08 5.50 -8.62
C PRO A 47 -12.93 4.94 -10.04
N THR A 48 -11.75 4.44 -10.43
CA THR A 48 -11.55 3.86 -11.77
C THR A 48 -12.11 2.45 -11.86
N TYR A 49 -12.03 1.68 -10.78
CA TYR A 49 -12.69 0.38 -10.63
C TYR A 49 -14.22 0.52 -10.78
N GLN A 50 -14.82 1.51 -10.13
CA GLN A 50 -16.26 1.79 -10.24
C GLN A 50 -16.70 2.28 -11.63
N VAL A 51 -15.86 2.94 -12.43
CA VAL A 51 -16.26 3.37 -13.79
C VAL A 51 -16.44 2.16 -14.73
N GLY A 52 -15.86 1.00 -14.41
CA GLY A 52 -16.15 -0.28 -15.06
C GLY A 52 -17.58 -0.81 -14.83
N ARG A 53 -18.43 -0.12 -14.04
CA ARG A 53 -19.79 -0.55 -13.62
C ARG A 53 -20.82 -0.84 -14.72
N TYR A 54 -20.56 -0.48 -15.98
CA TYR A 54 -21.44 -0.91 -17.09
C TYR A 54 -21.15 -2.34 -17.54
N ASP A 55 -20.11 -2.97 -16.99
CA ASP A 55 -19.81 -4.38 -17.14
C ASP A 55 -20.58 -5.18 -16.07
N ILE A 56 -21.53 -5.98 -16.52
CA ILE A 56 -22.40 -6.84 -15.70
C ILE A 56 -21.60 -7.82 -14.83
N THR A 57 -20.36 -8.14 -15.22
CA THR A 57 -19.45 -8.99 -14.44
C THR A 57 -18.86 -8.31 -13.20
N ARG A 58 -18.89 -6.97 -13.13
CA ARG A 58 -18.35 -6.15 -12.01
C ARG A 58 -19.44 -5.49 -11.17
N LEU A 59 -20.71 -5.77 -11.48
CA LEU A 59 -21.88 -5.19 -10.83
C LEU A 59 -22.15 -5.74 -9.41
N ALA A 60 -21.20 -6.51 -8.83
CA ALA A 60 -21.33 -7.10 -7.51
C ALA A 60 -21.26 -6.05 -6.38
N THR A 61 -20.50 -4.96 -6.56
CA THR A 61 -20.27 -3.98 -5.49
C THR A 61 -21.10 -2.70 -5.71
N ASN A 62 -22.29 -2.64 -5.09
CA ASN A 62 -22.99 -1.37 -4.83
C ASN A 62 -22.34 -0.56 -3.69
N ALA A 63 -21.17 -0.97 -3.21
CA ALA A 63 -20.44 -0.32 -2.14
C ALA A 63 -19.96 1.07 -2.59
N ILE A 64 -20.09 2.03 -1.67
CA ILE A 64 -19.61 3.41 -1.84
C ILE A 64 -18.09 3.46 -1.61
N GLU A 65 -17.60 2.62 -0.71
CA GLU A 65 -16.21 2.50 -0.28
C GLU A 65 -15.73 1.05 -0.50
N PRO A 66 -14.43 0.82 -0.77
CA PRO A 66 -13.89 -0.52 -0.78
C PRO A 66 -13.88 -1.10 0.63
N ASP A 67 -14.16 -2.39 0.76
CA ASP A 67 -13.89 -3.15 1.98
C ASP A 67 -12.41 -3.55 2.04
N ASP A 68 -11.72 -3.11 3.08
CA ASP A 68 -10.30 -3.38 3.28
C ASP A 68 -10.00 -4.89 3.47
N ASP A 69 -10.98 -5.68 3.89
CA ASP A 69 -10.83 -7.14 4.09
C ASP A 69 -10.77 -7.93 2.78
N LEU A 70 -11.13 -7.31 1.65
CA LEU A 70 -11.20 -7.95 0.33
C LEU A 70 -9.94 -7.72 -0.54
N TYR A 71 -8.96 -6.97 -0.03
CA TYR A 71 -7.66 -6.83 -0.71
C TYR A 71 -6.79 -8.06 -0.51
N THR A 72 -5.93 -8.35 -1.49
CA THR A 72 -4.88 -9.36 -1.31
C THR A 72 -3.65 -8.77 -0.63
N ALA A 73 -3.43 -9.16 0.64
CA ALA A 73 -2.34 -8.61 1.46
C ALA A 73 -0.96 -8.77 0.81
N THR A 74 -0.66 -9.92 0.22
CA THR A 74 0.66 -10.23 -0.36
C THR A 74 1.04 -9.29 -1.51
N GLN A 75 0.06 -8.80 -2.28
CA GLN A 75 0.31 -7.82 -3.34
C GLN A 75 0.76 -6.46 -2.75
N LEU A 76 0.18 -6.08 -1.61
CA LEU A 76 0.36 -4.76 -1.00
C LEU A 76 1.44 -4.72 0.09
N THR A 77 1.94 -5.87 0.56
CA THR A 77 2.95 -5.96 1.62
C THR A 77 4.15 -5.06 1.36
N ARG A 78 4.70 -5.10 0.14
CA ARG A 78 5.88 -4.31 -0.22
C ARG A 78 5.61 -2.80 -0.18
N ALA A 79 4.47 -2.36 -0.72
CA ALA A 79 4.06 -0.96 -0.65
C ALA A 79 3.88 -0.51 0.81
N CYS A 80 3.25 -1.33 1.64
CA CYS A 80 3.07 -1.04 3.07
C CYS A 80 4.40 -0.94 3.82
N VAL A 81 5.37 -1.82 3.53
CA VAL A 81 6.71 -1.77 4.13
C VAL A 81 7.45 -0.50 3.74
N TYR A 82 7.44 -0.12 2.45
CA TYR A 82 8.07 1.11 1.99
C TYR A 82 7.42 2.35 2.60
N ASN A 83 6.09 2.37 2.70
CA ASN A 83 5.39 3.46 3.36
C ASN A 83 5.76 3.56 4.85
N ALA A 84 5.77 2.43 5.57
CA ALA A 84 6.14 2.38 6.98
C ALA A 84 7.56 2.92 7.22
N LEU A 85 8.53 2.45 6.44
CA LEU A 85 9.92 2.91 6.51
C LEU A 85 10.04 4.41 6.19
N GLY A 86 9.48 4.85 5.07
CA GLY A 86 9.63 6.21 4.55
C GLY A 86 8.88 7.30 5.32
N TYR A 87 7.69 7.00 5.86
CA TYR A 87 6.81 8.00 6.46
C TYR A 87 6.65 7.89 7.98
N HIS A 88 6.87 6.71 8.57
CA HIS A 88 6.50 6.48 9.98
C HIS A 88 7.67 6.03 10.87
N ILE A 89 8.59 5.22 10.34
CA ILE A 89 9.71 4.64 11.11
C ILE A 89 10.93 5.56 11.06
N TYR A 90 11.51 5.83 9.89
CA TYR A 90 12.73 6.63 9.81
C TYR A 90 12.61 8.07 10.29
N PRO A 91 11.47 8.76 10.11
CA PRO A 91 11.29 10.07 10.71
C PRO A 91 11.40 10.08 12.24
N LYS A 92 11.20 8.94 12.93
CA LYS A 92 11.42 8.84 14.38
C LYS A 92 12.87 8.60 14.77
N LEU A 93 13.66 8.05 13.85
CA LEU A 93 15.08 7.73 14.08
C LEU A 93 16.00 8.86 13.61
N ALA A 94 15.53 9.70 12.68
CA ALA A 94 16.24 10.85 12.16
C ALA A 94 16.46 11.93 13.21
N LYS A 95 17.63 12.59 13.13
CA LYS A 95 18.03 13.69 14.01
C LYS A 95 17.60 15.06 13.48
N PHE A 96 17.41 15.20 12.16
CA PHE A 96 17.06 16.46 11.49
C PHE A 96 18.05 17.59 11.80
N GLU A 97 19.34 17.28 11.66
CA GLU A 97 20.42 18.27 11.76
C GLU A 97 20.64 18.97 10.40
N PRO A 98 21.41 20.09 10.34
CA PRO A 98 21.68 20.76 9.07
C PRO A 98 22.32 19.86 8.00
N ASP A 99 23.10 18.87 8.45
CA ASP A 99 23.66 17.83 7.60
C ASP A 99 22.75 16.60 7.62
N GLN A 100 22.30 16.19 6.44
CA GLN A 100 21.38 15.07 6.26
C GLN A 100 21.98 13.76 6.79
N ASP A 101 21.30 13.14 7.76
CA ASP A 101 21.71 11.87 8.35
C ASP A 101 21.35 10.64 7.49
N LEU A 102 21.78 9.45 7.95
CA LEU A 102 21.51 8.19 7.24
C LEU A 102 20.01 7.87 7.15
N PHE A 103 19.25 8.13 8.21
CA PHE A 103 17.81 7.84 8.26
C PHE A 103 17.02 8.79 7.37
N GLU A 104 17.45 10.04 7.24
CA GLU A 104 16.91 11.01 6.30
C GLU A 104 17.16 10.59 4.84
N ARG A 105 18.33 10.01 4.53
CA ARG A 105 18.56 9.45 3.18
C ARG A 105 17.71 8.22 2.92
N LYS A 106 17.61 7.32 3.89
CA LYS A 106 16.78 6.12 3.78
C LYS A 106 15.31 6.47 3.65
N MET A 107 14.79 7.42 4.44
CA MET A 107 13.39 7.83 4.35
C MET A 107 13.07 8.36 2.95
N GLU A 108 13.94 9.17 2.36
CA GLU A 108 13.73 9.70 1.00
C GLU A 108 13.72 8.60 -0.06
N PHE A 109 14.62 7.63 0.07
CA PHE A 109 14.64 6.45 -0.80
C PHE A 109 13.31 5.68 -0.72
N TYR A 110 12.86 5.31 0.48
CA TYR A 110 11.64 4.52 0.64
C TYR A 110 10.36 5.27 0.26
N ARG A 111 10.31 6.60 0.39
CA ARG A 111 9.20 7.41 -0.15
C ARG A 111 9.10 7.32 -1.67
N GLN A 112 10.24 7.37 -2.36
CA GLN A 112 10.29 7.22 -3.82
C GLN A 112 9.92 5.80 -4.25
N GLU A 113 10.44 4.79 -3.56
CA GLU A 113 10.10 3.39 -3.84
C GLU A 113 8.63 3.08 -3.53
N TYR A 114 8.03 3.69 -2.51
CA TYR A 114 6.60 3.58 -2.23
C TYR A 114 5.75 4.05 -3.41
N GLU A 115 6.01 5.28 -3.90
CA GLU A 115 5.25 5.83 -5.03
C GLU A 115 5.44 5.00 -6.30
N ARG A 116 6.66 4.51 -6.55
CA ARG A 116 6.94 3.59 -7.67
C ARG A 116 6.15 2.29 -7.52
N GLU A 117 6.21 1.68 -6.34
CA GLU A 117 5.58 0.39 -6.10
C GLU A 117 4.06 0.48 -6.22
N LEU A 118 3.46 1.51 -5.63
CA LEU A 118 2.02 1.70 -5.73
C LEU A 118 1.59 1.97 -7.18
N ASP A 119 2.34 2.77 -7.94
CA ASP A 119 2.08 2.99 -9.37
C ASP A 119 2.20 1.69 -10.19
N LEU A 120 3.15 0.80 -9.86
CA LEU A 120 3.24 -0.53 -10.47
C LEU A 120 2.03 -1.40 -10.13
N VAL A 121 1.60 -1.46 -8.87
CA VAL A 121 0.39 -2.20 -8.45
C VAL A 121 -0.86 -1.67 -9.17
N LEU A 122 -1.01 -0.35 -9.27
CA LEU A 122 -2.15 0.27 -9.97
C LEU A 122 -2.19 -0.10 -11.46
N ARG A 123 -1.02 -0.22 -12.10
CA ARG A 123 -0.88 -0.56 -13.53
C ARG A 123 -0.99 -2.05 -13.82
N ASP A 124 -0.52 -2.88 -12.90
CA ASP A 124 -0.65 -4.34 -12.98
C ASP A 124 -2.09 -4.79 -12.71
N GLY A 125 -2.81 -4.01 -11.88
CA GLY A 125 -4.18 -4.27 -11.48
C GLY A 125 -4.24 -4.67 -10.01
N VAL A 126 -5.09 -3.97 -9.25
CA VAL A 126 -5.24 -4.24 -7.82
C VAL A 126 -6.06 -5.52 -7.64
N GLU A 127 -5.52 -6.47 -6.88
CA GLU A 127 -6.21 -7.71 -6.54
C GLU A 127 -7.26 -7.46 -5.44
N TYR A 128 -8.53 -7.59 -5.82
CA TYR A 128 -9.69 -7.32 -4.96
C TYR A 128 -10.79 -8.35 -5.17
N ASP A 129 -11.13 -9.11 -4.13
CA ASP A 129 -12.16 -10.16 -4.14
C ASP A 129 -13.56 -9.55 -4.03
N ALA A 130 -14.08 -9.04 -5.14
CA ALA A 130 -15.26 -8.19 -5.18
C ALA A 130 -16.56 -8.94 -4.87
N ASP A 131 -16.59 -10.25 -5.15
CA ASP A 131 -17.71 -11.12 -4.83
C ASP A 131 -17.55 -11.87 -3.49
N SER A 132 -16.43 -11.64 -2.79
CA SER A 132 -16.10 -12.28 -1.52
C SER A 132 -16.05 -13.81 -1.61
N SER A 133 -15.65 -14.35 -2.77
CA SER A 133 -15.53 -15.79 -3.01
C SER A 133 -14.30 -16.41 -2.33
N GLY A 134 -13.35 -15.59 -1.88
CA GLY A 134 -12.05 -15.99 -1.35
C GLY A 134 -10.98 -16.20 -2.44
N THR A 135 -11.30 -15.93 -3.71
CA THR A 135 -10.35 -16.04 -4.82
C THR A 135 -10.51 -14.89 -5.81
N VAL A 136 -9.41 -14.21 -6.12
CA VAL A 136 -9.42 -13.12 -7.12
C VAL A 136 -9.33 -13.71 -8.53
N THR A 137 -10.33 -13.44 -9.35
CA THR A 137 -10.39 -13.82 -10.76
C THR A 137 -9.67 -12.80 -11.64
N ASP A 138 -9.35 -13.18 -12.89
CA ASP A 138 -8.68 -12.28 -13.84
C ASP A 138 -9.48 -11.01 -14.11
N HIS A 139 -10.81 -11.07 -14.09
CA HIS A 139 -11.69 -9.92 -14.31
C HIS A 139 -11.66 -8.88 -13.16
N GLU A 140 -11.40 -9.35 -11.94
CA GLU A 140 -11.37 -8.53 -10.73
C GLU A 140 -10.07 -7.76 -10.57
N LYS A 141 -8.97 -8.30 -11.10
CA LYS A 141 -7.65 -7.65 -11.11
C LYS A 141 -7.30 -6.99 -12.45
N GLU A 142 -8.27 -6.74 -13.33
CA GLU A 142 -7.97 -6.04 -14.58
C GLU A 142 -7.44 -4.62 -14.30
N PRO A 143 -6.34 -4.20 -14.97
CA PRO A 143 -5.83 -2.84 -14.86
C PRO A 143 -6.90 -1.81 -15.21
N THR A 144 -7.12 -0.85 -14.32
CA THR A 144 -7.98 0.31 -14.60
C THR A 144 -7.20 1.62 -14.68
N HIS A 145 -5.91 1.57 -14.32
CA HIS A 145 -5.00 2.70 -14.34
C HIS A 145 -4.09 2.64 -15.58
N TYR A 146 -4.35 3.51 -16.56
CA TYR A 146 -3.61 3.56 -17.82
C TYR A 146 -2.83 4.86 -17.93
N LEU A 147 -1.64 4.83 -18.53
CA LEU A 147 -0.79 6.00 -18.85
C LEU A 147 -1.38 6.94 -19.92
N ARG A 148 -2.69 6.90 -20.15
CA ARG A 148 -3.36 7.67 -21.18
C ARG A 148 -3.92 8.97 -20.59
N LEU A 149 -3.72 10.08 -21.31
CA LEU A 149 -4.36 11.36 -20.98
C LEU A 149 -5.89 11.16 -20.97
N LYS A 150 -6.53 11.32 -19.82
CA LYS A 150 -7.99 11.46 -19.74
C LYS A 150 -8.33 12.85 -20.23
N ARG A 151 -9.07 12.92 -21.33
CA ARG A 151 -9.48 14.18 -21.99
C ARG A 151 -10.82 14.63 -21.44
#